data_AF-A0A925Z561-F1
#
_entry.id   AF-A0A925Z561-F1
#
_cell.length_a   1.000
_cell.length_b   1.000
_cell.length_c   1.000
_cell.angle_alpha   90.00
_cell.angle_beta   90.00
_cell.angle_gamma   90.00
#
_symmetry.space_group_name_H-M   'P 1'
#
loop_
_entity.id
_entity.type
_entity.pdbx_description
1 polymer ?
#
loop_
_entity_poly.entity_id
_entity_poly.type
_entity_poly.pdbx_seq_one_letter_code
_entity_poly.pdbx_strand_id
1 'polypeptide(L)'
;MKILKTLILFGLIACQASLMGQTVSADFKFAGGKKEQKETKKIYISDLAVRQLVRKKGTAKSGGGIGGNMAFAHMTVDFGGVDPNAYQQMLTEVYDELTKKLTLFGYQVLTGEEVKTKTSKDCEMVNTVEEPKQDNTINAQVVKIRPKDKLLCYTDNMITAGMYYPKVARDIDAIVLVFNYTVDYVNYGKSGGAFANKAKIEAEPNLAISGMMSTSVSKGGGVSYTKPVKADDSWVGPEGMYQTKKGKMSPLFGMGASSSSSKWTMDIDETKYLATVKSYLLAAANASIDAWQADLK
;
A
#
# COMPACT_ATOMS: atom_id res chain seq x y z
N MET A 1 27.13 25.14 15.19
CA MET A 1 25.70 24.96 14.80
C MET A 1 25.40 25.13 13.31
N LYS A 2 26.21 25.81 12.49
CA LYS A 2 25.95 25.94 11.03
C LYS A 2 26.27 24.67 10.23
N ILE A 3 27.29 23.90 10.63
CA ILE A 3 27.74 22.68 9.91
C ILE A 3 26.73 21.51 10.05
N LEU A 4 26.05 21.40 11.20
CA LEU A 4 25.04 20.37 11.44
C LEU A 4 23.78 20.56 10.57
N LYS A 5 23.41 21.82 10.26
CA LYS A 5 22.29 22.13 9.37
C LYS A 5 22.60 21.81 7.91
N THR A 6 23.85 21.96 7.48
CA THR A 6 24.27 21.65 6.10
C THR A 6 24.33 20.13 5.84
N LEU A 7 24.74 19.33 6.83
CA LEU A 7 24.77 17.87 6.72
C LEU A 7 23.36 17.24 6.65
N ILE A 8 22.39 17.80 7.37
CA ILE A 8 20.97 17.37 7.29
C ILE A 8 20.38 17.70 5.91
N LEU A 9 20.77 18.83 5.32
CA LEU A 9 20.27 19.24 4.00
C LEU A 9 20.81 18.35 2.85
N PHE A 10 22.07 17.90 2.93
CA PHE A 10 22.64 16.98 1.94
C PHE A 10 22.09 15.55 2.06
N GLY A 11 21.76 15.08 3.26
CA GLY A 11 21.10 13.78 3.45
C GLY A 11 19.70 13.71 2.82
N LEU A 12 18.94 14.80 2.86
CA LEU A 12 17.61 14.92 2.24
C LEU A 12 17.66 14.93 0.70
N ILE A 13 18.69 15.53 0.11
CA ILE A 13 18.84 15.60 -1.36
C ILE A 13 19.30 14.25 -1.93
N ALA A 14 20.17 13.53 -1.22
CA ALA A 14 20.61 12.20 -1.66
C ALA A 14 19.47 11.16 -1.68
N CYS A 15 18.52 11.28 -0.75
CA CYS A 15 17.33 10.43 -0.70
C CYS A 15 16.34 10.73 -1.85
N GLN A 16 16.30 11.97 -2.36
CA GLN A 16 15.50 12.32 -3.54
C GLN A 16 16.14 11.84 -4.86
N ALA A 17 17.48 11.76 -4.93
CA ALA A 17 18.19 11.39 -6.16
C ALA A 17 18.12 9.88 -6.48
N SER A 18 18.07 9.00 -5.46
CA SER A 18 17.94 7.54 -5.69
C SER A 18 16.55 7.13 -6.20
N LEU A 19 15.54 8.00 -6.06
CA LEU A 19 14.19 7.79 -6.60
C LEU A 19 14.07 8.09 -8.09
N MET A 20 14.99 8.87 -8.66
CA MET A 20 14.97 9.23 -10.10
C MET A 20 15.33 8.05 -11.02
N GLY A 21 15.72 6.90 -10.47
CA GLY A 21 16.16 5.73 -11.25
C GLY A 21 15.11 4.62 -11.47
N GLN A 22 13.97 4.63 -10.78
CA GLN A 22 12.94 3.60 -10.96
C GLN A 22 11.85 4.09 -11.90
N THR A 23 11.96 3.74 -13.18
CA THR A 23 10.91 3.99 -14.17
C THR A 23 9.66 3.17 -13.83
N VAL A 24 8.68 3.81 -13.19
CA VAL A 24 7.34 3.24 -12.97
C VAL A 24 6.60 3.29 -14.30
N SER A 25 6.63 2.20 -15.07
CA SER A 25 5.80 2.08 -16.28
C SER A 25 4.43 1.51 -15.92
N ALA A 26 3.38 2.05 -16.55
CA ALA A 26 2.00 1.66 -16.30
C ALA A 26 1.34 1.12 -17.57
N ASP A 27 0.71 -0.04 -17.46
CA ASP A 27 -0.13 -0.59 -18.52
C ASP A 27 -1.59 -0.22 -18.24
N PHE A 28 -2.21 0.47 -19.20
CA PHE A 28 -3.51 1.12 -19.03
C PHE A 28 -4.58 0.43 -19.90
N LYS A 29 -5.82 0.32 -19.38
CA LYS A 29 -7.02 -0.06 -20.17
C LYS A 29 -8.25 0.73 -19.71
N PHE A 30 -8.83 1.56 -20.57
CA PHE A 30 -10.11 2.22 -20.30
C PHE A 30 -11.26 1.22 -20.44
N ALA A 31 -12.17 1.22 -19.46
CA ALA A 31 -13.45 0.52 -19.53
C ALA A 31 -14.63 1.46 -19.88
N GLY A 32 -14.37 2.49 -20.70
CA GLY A 32 -15.36 3.54 -21.06
C GLY A 32 -15.08 4.91 -20.42
N GLY A 33 -16.02 5.84 -20.55
CA GLY A 33 -16.03 7.10 -19.78
C GLY A 33 -15.02 8.19 -20.18
N LYS A 34 -14.12 7.96 -21.15
CA LYS A 34 -13.06 8.92 -21.53
C LYS A 34 -13.59 10.33 -21.87
N LYS A 35 -14.68 10.42 -22.65
CA LYS A 35 -15.31 11.71 -23.00
C LYS A 35 -15.78 12.46 -21.75
N GLU A 36 -16.51 11.76 -20.89
CA GLU A 36 -17.03 12.33 -19.64
C GLU A 36 -15.91 12.77 -18.70
N GLN A 37 -14.81 12.01 -18.62
CA GLN A 37 -13.61 12.40 -17.86
C GLN A 37 -12.94 13.67 -18.42
N LYS A 38 -12.91 13.87 -19.75
CA LYS A 38 -12.36 15.11 -20.34
C LYS A 38 -13.22 16.34 -20.01
N GLU A 39 -14.54 16.16 -19.97
CA GLU A 39 -15.54 17.22 -19.74
C GLU A 39 -15.68 17.57 -18.25
N THR A 40 -15.52 16.58 -17.35
CA THR A 40 -15.70 16.77 -15.91
C THR A 40 -14.49 17.47 -15.28
N LYS A 41 -14.74 18.59 -14.57
CA LYS A 41 -13.69 19.38 -13.88
C LYS A 41 -13.64 19.19 -12.37
N LYS A 42 -14.64 18.53 -11.79
CA LYS A 42 -14.66 18.19 -10.36
C LYS A 42 -14.04 16.82 -10.15
N ILE A 43 -13.29 16.67 -9.07
CA ILE A 43 -12.70 15.39 -8.69
C ILE A 43 -12.84 15.15 -7.19
N TYR A 44 -12.96 13.90 -6.79
CA TYR A 44 -13.00 13.50 -5.40
C TYR A 44 -12.12 12.26 -5.20
N ILE A 45 -11.23 12.31 -4.22
CA ILE A 45 -10.47 11.13 -3.79
C ILE A 45 -11.34 10.39 -2.77
N SER A 46 -12.02 9.35 -3.23
CA SER A 46 -13.04 8.63 -2.46
C SER A 46 -12.43 7.63 -1.48
N ASP A 47 -11.28 7.05 -1.82
CA ASP A 47 -10.48 6.23 -0.90
C ASP A 47 -8.99 6.37 -1.21
N LEU A 48 -8.17 6.34 -0.16
CA LEU A 48 -6.73 6.14 -0.20
C LEU A 48 -6.39 5.12 0.88
N ALA A 49 -6.32 3.85 0.50
CA ALA A 49 -6.08 2.76 1.42
C ALA A 49 -4.72 2.11 1.16
N VAL A 50 -3.97 1.88 2.24
CA VAL A 50 -2.75 1.09 2.24
C VAL A 50 -2.97 -0.18 3.04
N ARG A 51 -2.69 -1.31 2.41
CA ARG A 51 -2.72 -2.65 2.99
C ARG A 51 -1.30 -3.01 3.42
N GLN A 52 -0.99 -2.75 4.68
CA GLN A 52 0.29 -3.12 5.27
C GLN A 52 0.27 -4.60 5.60
N LEU A 53 1.18 -5.39 5.03
CA LEU A 53 1.38 -6.75 5.53
C LEU A 53 2.00 -6.65 6.93
N VAL A 54 1.39 -7.33 7.91
CA VAL A 54 1.89 -7.38 9.30
C VAL A 54 2.36 -8.78 9.70
N ARG A 55 1.95 -9.81 8.95
CA ARG A 55 2.46 -11.18 9.06
C ARG A 55 2.43 -11.85 7.71
N LYS A 56 3.52 -12.47 7.27
CA LYS A 56 3.56 -13.21 6.00
C LYS A 56 4.07 -14.62 6.21
N LYS A 57 3.39 -15.62 5.64
CA LYS A 57 3.80 -17.03 5.71
C LYS A 57 4.46 -17.48 4.42
N GLY A 58 5.67 -18.00 4.53
CA GLY A 58 6.39 -18.66 3.47
C GLY A 58 6.35 -20.18 3.62
N THR A 59 6.13 -20.89 2.51
CA THR A 59 6.17 -22.36 2.48
C THR A 59 6.98 -22.87 1.29
N ALA A 60 7.83 -23.87 1.50
CA ALA A 60 8.50 -24.64 0.46
C ALA A 60 8.19 -26.14 0.62
N LYS A 61 8.19 -26.86 -0.50
CA LYS A 61 7.88 -28.31 -0.55
C LYS A 61 8.95 -29.03 -1.37
N SER A 62 9.29 -30.25 -0.98
CA SER A 62 10.16 -31.13 -1.74
C SER A 62 9.68 -32.57 -1.66
N GLY A 63 9.92 -33.34 -2.72
CA GLY A 63 9.47 -34.73 -2.84
C GLY A 63 8.24 -34.87 -3.74
N GLY A 64 8.05 -36.09 -4.27
CA GLY A 64 6.98 -36.40 -5.21
C GLY A 64 7.37 -37.27 -6.41
N GLY A 65 8.25 -38.27 -6.23
CA GLY A 65 8.11 -39.49 -7.02
C GLY A 65 6.90 -40.29 -6.52
N ILE A 66 6.32 -41.16 -7.35
CA ILE A 66 5.18 -42.02 -6.97
C ILE A 66 5.56 -42.83 -5.72
N GLY A 67 4.97 -42.50 -4.57
CA GLY A 67 5.18 -43.19 -3.28
C GLY A 67 6.25 -42.62 -2.34
N GLY A 68 6.89 -41.49 -2.66
CA GLY A 68 7.95 -40.90 -1.82
C GLY A 68 7.46 -39.97 -0.70
N ASN A 69 8.17 -39.93 0.43
CA ASN A 69 7.89 -39.01 1.53
C ASN A 69 8.08 -37.54 1.10
N MET A 70 7.11 -36.68 1.42
CA MET A 70 7.20 -35.23 1.19
C MET A 70 7.87 -34.54 2.39
N ALA A 71 8.75 -33.58 2.12
CA ALA A 71 9.28 -32.67 3.14
C ALA A 71 8.74 -31.24 2.92
N PHE A 72 8.48 -30.55 4.02
CA PHE A 72 7.91 -29.21 4.04
C PHE A 72 8.79 -28.28 4.89
N ALA A 73 8.99 -27.07 4.42
CA ALA A 73 9.61 -26.00 5.18
C ALA A 73 8.63 -24.83 5.29
N HIS A 74 8.50 -24.29 6.50
CA HIS A 74 7.61 -23.18 6.81
C HIS A 74 8.37 -22.09 7.56
N MET A 75 8.15 -20.84 7.17
CA MET A 75 8.63 -19.67 7.89
C MET A 75 7.51 -18.65 7.99
N THR A 76 7.42 -17.99 9.13
CA THR A 76 6.52 -16.86 9.37
C THR A 76 7.36 -15.73 9.93
N VAL A 77 7.33 -14.59 9.25
CA VAL A 77 7.99 -13.35 9.68
C VAL A 77 6.89 -12.37 10.00
N ASP A 78 6.97 -11.74 11.18
CA ASP A 78 6.08 -10.66 11.60
C ASP A 78 6.72 -9.30 11.32
N PHE A 79 5.90 -8.32 10.97
CA PHE A 79 6.30 -6.93 10.80
C PHE A 79 5.80 -6.10 11.98
N GLY A 80 6.71 -5.30 12.52
CA GLY A 80 6.48 -4.47 13.68
C GLY A 80 7.40 -3.25 13.64
N GLY A 81 7.24 -2.36 14.61
CA GLY A 81 8.02 -1.14 14.84
C GLY A 81 7.37 0.16 14.36
N VAL A 82 6.17 0.15 13.77
CA VAL A 82 5.48 1.39 13.33
C VAL A 82 4.32 1.76 14.24
N ASP A 83 4.28 3.01 14.71
CA ASP A 83 3.12 3.62 15.34
C ASP A 83 1.98 3.77 14.31
N PRO A 84 0.81 3.16 14.55
CA PRO A 84 -0.35 3.30 13.67
C PRO A 84 -0.74 4.75 13.41
N ASN A 85 -0.61 5.64 14.39
CA ASN A 85 -0.95 7.06 14.24
C ASN A 85 0.05 7.78 13.32
N ALA A 86 1.35 7.51 13.48
CA ALA A 86 2.38 8.06 12.60
C ALA A 86 2.18 7.60 11.15
N TYR A 87 1.80 6.33 10.95
CA TYR A 87 1.44 5.81 9.62
C TYR A 87 0.23 6.54 9.03
N GLN A 88 -0.87 6.69 9.79
CA GLN A 88 -2.06 7.41 9.31
C GLN A 88 -1.74 8.87 8.98
N GLN A 89 -0.92 9.54 9.79
CA GLN A 89 -0.48 10.91 9.55
C GLN A 89 0.33 11.01 8.24
N MET A 90 1.25 10.07 8.00
CA MET A 90 1.98 9.99 6.73
C MET A 90 1.01 9.85 5.54
N LEU A 91 -0.05 9.03 5.66
CA LEU A 91 -1.06 8.92 4.60
C LEU A 91 -1.88 10.19 4.42
N THR A 92 -2.14 10.95 5.48
CA THR A 92 -2.75 12.30 5.38
C THR A 92 -1.87 13.23 4.56
N GLU A 93 -0.56 13.22 4.78
CA GLU A 93 0.36 14.03 3.97
C GLU A 93 0.38 13.59 2.49
N VAL A 94 0.36 12.27 2.23
CA VAL A 94 0.22 11.75 0.86
C VAL A 94 -1.08 12.24 0.22
N TYR A 95 -2.21 12.12 0.90
CA TYR A 95 -3.52 12.58 0.42
C TYR A 95 -3.50 14.07 0.05
N ASP A 96 -2.92 14.90 0.91
CA ASP A 96 -2.86 16.35 0.70
C ASP A 96 -1.97 16.71 -0.51
N GLU A 97 -0.86 15.99 -0.72
CA GLU A 97 -0.03 16.17 -1.92
C GLU A 97 -0.74 15.75 -3.21
N LEU A 98 -1.52 14.65 -3.19
CA LEU A 98 -2.31 14.24 -4.35
C LEU A 98 -3.40 15.28 -4.68
N THR A 99 -4.06 15.82 -3.66
CA THR A 99 -5.04 16.90 -3.82
C THR A 99 -4.41 18.14 -4.44
N LYS A 100 -3.24 18.59 -3.94
CA LYS A 100 -2.48 19.70 -4.53
C LYS A 100 -2.15 19.46 -6.00
N LYS A 101 -1.67 18.26 -6.35
CA LYS A 101 -1.35 17.91 -7.73
C LYS A 101 -2.57 17.98 -8.66
N LEU A 102 -3.71 17.47 -8.22
CA LEU A 102 -4.95 17.53 -9.00
C LEU A 102 -5.44 18.96 -9.19
N THR A 103 -5.33 19.81 -8.17
CA THR A 103 -5.62 21.25 -8.31
C THR A 103 -4.68 21.93 -9.31
N LEU A 104 -3.38 21.59 -9.32
CA LEU A 104 -2.42 22.11 -10.31
C LEU A 104 -2.76 21.68 -11.74
N PHE A 105 -3.41 20.54 -11.94
CA PHE A 105 -3.95 20.14 -13.24
C PHE A 105 -5.28 20.84 -13.60
N GLY A 106 -5.78 21.73 -12.75
CA GLY A 106 -6.98 22.54 -13.00
C GLY A 106 -8.29 21.89 -12.56
N TYR A 107 -8.25 20.83 -11.76
CA TYR A 107 -9.46 20.23 -11.19
C TYR A 107 -9.92 20.97 -9.93
N GLN A 108 -11.23 21.10 -9.76
CA GLN A 108 -11.85 21.40 -8.49
C GLN A 108 -11.88 20.12 -7.65
N VAL A 109 -11.03 20.03 -6.62
CA VAL A 109 -11.04 18.87 -5.71
C VAL A 109 -12.10 19.08 -4.64
N LEU A 110 -13.12 18.21 -4.62
CA LEU A 110 -14.19 18.22 -3.64
C LEU A 110 -13.69 17.70 -2.28
N THR A 111 -14.18 18.30 -1.21
CA THR A 111 -14.00 17.81 0.16
C THR A 111 -15.03 16.72 0.48
N GLY A 112 -14.73 15.87 1.47
CA GLY A 112 -15.67 14.85 1.90
C GLY A 112 -17.00 15.42 2.42
N GLU A 113 -16.99 16.61 3.05
CA GLU A 113 -18.21 17.26 3.53
C GLU A 113 -19.12 17.70 2.38
N GLU A 114 -18.54 18.25 1.30
CA GLU A 114 -19.29 18.57 0.08
C GLU A 114 -19.90 17.33 -0.59
N VAL A 115 -19.26 16.16 -0.43
CA VAL A 115 -19.72 14.88 -0.99
C VAL A 115 -20.82 14.26 -0.13
N LYS A 116 -20.64 14.21 1.20
CA LYS A 116 -21.56 13.58 2.15
C LYS A 116 -22.96 14.16 2.11
N THR A 117 -23.08 15.46 1.83
CA THR A 117 -24.39 16.13 1.66
C THR A 117 -25.16 15.62 0.44
N LYS A 118 -24.49 14.98 -0.53
CA LYS A 118 -25.07 14.56 -1.82
C LYS A 118 -25.23 13.05 -1.97
N THR A 119 -24.38 12.25 -1.33
CA THR A 119 -24.36 10.78 -1.50
C THR A 119 -25.22 10.01 -0.47
N SER A 120 -25.71 10.70 0.56
CA SER A 120 -26.56 10.14 1.63
C SER A 120 -26.00 8.85 2.26
N LYS A 121 -25.20 9.01 3.33
CA LYS A 121 -24.73 7.98 4.30
C LYS A 121 -23.53 7.09 3.95
N ASP A 122 -22.97 7.19 2.76
CA ASP A 122 -21.89 6.27 2.33
C ASP A 122 -20.46 6.74 2.69
N CYS A 123 -20.30 7.88 3.39
CA CYS A 123 -19.00 8.46 3.73
C CYS A 123 -18.75 8.45 5.24
N GLU A 124 -17.55 8.01 5.63
CA GLU A 124 -17.13 7.81 7.01
C GLU A 124 -15.88 8.61 7.33
N MET A 125 -15.82 9.16 8.54
CA MET A 125 -14.63 9.82 9.04
C MET A 125 -13.65 8.76 9.53
N VAL A 126 -12.46 8.70 8.94
CA VAL A 126 -11.45 7.72 9.31
C VAL A 126 -10.58 8.25 10.45
N ASN A 127 -10.74 7.66 11.63
CA ASN A 127 -9.98 8.04 12.84
C ASN A 127 -9.20 6.89 13.47
N THR A 128 -9.38 5.66 12.97
CA THR A 128 -8.81 4.45 13.56
C THR A 128 -8.20 3.57 12.48
N VAL A 129 -7.12 2.89 12.82
CA VAL A 129 -6.55 1.83 11.99
C VAL A 129 -7.36 0.55 12.16
N GLU A 130 -7.61 -0.17 11.08
CA GLU A 130 -8.36 -1.43 11.14
C GLU A 130 -7.55 -2.52 11.88
N GLU A 131 -8.26 -3.44 12.55
CA GLU A 131 -7.63 -4.62 13.12
C GLU A 131 -7.01 -5.51 12.02
N PRO A 132 -5.89 -6.20 12.31
CA PRO A 132 -5.28 -7.15 11.39
C PRO A 132 -6.26 -8.25 10.94
N LYS A 133 -6.40 -8.44 9.63
CA LYS A 133 -7.25 -9.49 9.02
C LYS A 133 -6.41 -10.44 8.18
N GLN A 134 -6.78 -11.72 8.17
CA GLN A 134 -6.15 -12.70 7.28
C GLN A 134 -6.60 -12.46 5.84
N ASP A 135 -5.64 -12.28 4.94
CA ASP A 135 -5.84 -12.37 3.50
C ASP A 135 -5.36 -13.75 3.02
N ASN A 136 -6.30 -14.53 2.49
CA ASN A 136 -6.05 -15.88 1.99
C ASN A 136 -5.42 -15.90 0.58
N THR A 137 -5.59 -14.84 -0.21
CA THR A 137 -5.04 -14.71 -1.57
C THR A 137 -3.51 -14.59 -1.56
N ILE A 138 -2.96 -13.89 -0.56
CA ILE A 138 -1.51 -13.69 -0.39
C ILE A 138 -0.93 -14.42 0.82
N ASN A 139 -1.76 -15.21 1.53
CA ASN A 139 -1.38 -15.97 2.73
C ASN A 139 -0.65 -15.10 3.78
N ALA A 140 -1.22 -13.94 4.08
CA ALA A 140 -0.66 -12.93 4.98
C ALA A 140 -1.76 -12.35 5.87
N GLN A 141 -1.39 -11.82 7.03
CA GLN A 141 -2.25 -10.89 7.76
C GLN A 141 -1.92 -9.47 7.33
N VAL A 142 -2.96 -8.70 7.07
CA VAL A 142 -2.87 -7.32 6.61
C VAL A 142 -3.61 -6.40 7.56
N VAL A 143 -3.07 -5.21 7.74
CA VAL A 143 -3.73 -4.08 8.38
C VAL A 143 -4.04 -3.06 7.29
N LYS A 144 -5.28 -2.59 7.26
CA LYS A 144 -5.70 -1.56 6.32
C LYS A 144 -5.65 -0.20 7.02
N ILE A 145 -4.92 0.72 6.40
CA ILE A 145 -4.63 2.05 6.94
C ILE A 145 -5.10 3.08 5.93
N ARG A 146 -5.78 4.12 6.41
CA ARG A 146 -6.29 5.25 5.62
C ARG A 146 -5.89 6.57 6.28
N PRO A 147 -5.86 7.68 5.53
CA PRO A 147 -5.61 9.02 6.06
C PRO A 147 -6.47 9.36 7.27
N LYS A 148 -5.86 9.97 8.27
CA LYS A 148 -6.54 10.44 9.48
C LYS A 148 -7.39 11.67 9.18
N ASP A 149 -8.54 11.76 9.85
CA ASP A 149 -9.43 12.94 9.84
C ASP A 149 -9.88 13.32 8.41
N LYS A 150 -9.92 12.33 7.51
CA LYS A 150 -10.50 12.46 6.17
C LYS A 150 -11.85 11.74 6.14
N LEU A 151 -12.85 12.46 5.65
CA LEU A 151 -14.16 11.93 5.35
C LEU A 151 -14.10 11.27 3.96
N LEU A 152 -14.11 9.94 3.92
CA LEU A 152 -13.90 9.12 2.73
C LEU A 152 -15.16 8.30 2.43
N CYS A 153 -15.45 8.01 1.17
CA CYS A 153 -16.58 7.17 0.79
C CYS A 153 -16.03 5.90 0.13
N TYR A 154 -15.98 4.80 0.87
CA TYR A 154 -15.30 3.59 0.42
C TYR A 154 -16.15 2.34 0.68
N THR A 155 -15.82 1.26 -0.02
CA THR A 155 -16.39 -0.07 0.24
C THR A 155 -15.28 -1.11 0.24
N ASP A 156 -15.29 -2.00 1.23
CA ASP A 156 -14.40 -3.16 1.28
C ASP A 156 -14.93 -4.35 0.45
N ASN A 157 -16.18 -4.28 -0.01
CA ASN A 157 -16.78 -5.33 -0.80
C ASN A 157 -16.48 -5.13 -2.30
N MET A 158 -15.55 -5.95 -2.80
CA MET A 158 -15.11 -5.95 -4.21
C MET A 158 -16.25 -6.13 -5.21
N ILE A 159 -17.28 -6.91 -4.89
CA ILE A 159 -18.44 -7.12 -5.78
C ILE A 159 -19.24 -5.83 -5.90
N THR A 160 -19.44 -5.13 -4.78
CA THR A 160 -20.19 -3.86 -4.76
C THR A 160 -19.38 -2.69 -5.31
N ALA A 161 -18.04 -2.74 -5.23
CA ALA A 161 -17.15 -1.66 -5.66
C ALA A 161 -17.39 -1.22 -7.12
N GLY A 162 -17.68 -2.16 -8.01
CA GLY A 162 -17.94 -1.89 -9.44
C GLY A 162 -19.18 -1.04 -9.71
N MET A 163 -20.16 -1.02 -8.79
CA MET A 163 -21.37 -0.18 -8.89
C MET A 163 -21.31 1.02 -7.95
N TYR A 164 -20.60 0.87 -6.83
CA TYR A 164 -20.51 1.86 -5.77
C TYR A 164 -19.83 3.16 -6.23
N TYR A 165 -18.60 3.09 -6.76
CA TYR A 165 -17.87 4.30 -7.15
C TYR A 165 -18.51 5.06 -8.34
N PRO A 166 -19.07 4.38 -9.36
CA PRO A 166 -19.87 5.08 -10.38
C PRO A 166 -21.14 5.74 -9.83
N LYS A 167 -21.80 5.15 -8.82
CA LYS A 167 -22.93 5.78 -8.13
C LYS A 167 -22.47 7.06 -7.42
N VAL A 168 -21.40 6.98 -6.61
CA VAL A 168 -20.81 8.14 -5.94
C VAL A 168 -20.47 9.24 -6.95
N ALA A 169 -19.79 8.88 -8.05
CA ALA A 169 -19.42 9.81 -9.12
C ALA A 169 -20.63 10.52 -9.74
N ARG A 170 -21.73 9.79 -9.98
CA ARG A 170 -22.99 10.33 -10.50
C ARG A 170 -23.66 11.27 -9.51
N ASP A 171 -23.72 10.89 -8.24
CA ASP A 171 -24.41 11.66 -7.20
C ASP A 171 -23.73 13.01 -6.93
N ILE A 172 -22.41 13.09 -7.11
CA ILE A 172 -21.63 14.32 -6.87
C ILE A 172 -21.25 15.08 -8.14
N ASP A 173 -21.56 14.54 -9.32
CA ASP A 173 -21.16 15.09 -10.62
C ASP A 173 -19.64 15.34 -10.68
N ALA A 174 -18.85 14.32 -10.35
CA ALA A 174 -17.38 14.42 -10.32
C ALA A 174 -16.70 13.12 -10.74
N ILE A 175 -15.42 13.23 -11.10
CA ILE A 175 -14.54 12.08 -11.23
C ILE A 175 -14.21 11.56 -9.84
N VAL A 176 -14.43 10.27 -9.60
CA VAL A 176 -14.04 9.61 -8.35
C VAL A 176 -12.71 8.89 -8.56
N LEU A 177 -11.73 9.17 -7.70
CA LEU A 177 -10.45 8.46 -7.63
C LEU A 177 -10.41 7.55 -6.41
N VAL A 178 -9.85 6.37 -6.58
CA VAL A 178 -9.70 5.36 -5.53
C VAL A 178 -8.30 4.78 -5.64
N PHE A 179 -7.52 4.92 -4.57
CA PHE A 179 -6.14 4.43 -4.48
C PHE A 179 -6.09 3.26 -3.51
N ASN A 180 -5.58 2.11 -3.97
CA ASN A 180 -5.40 0.91 -3.15
C ASN A 180 -3.99 0.36 -3.32
N TYR A 181 -3.16 0.55 -2.31
CA TYR A 181 -1.79 0.06 -2.27
C TYR A 181 -1.62 -1.08 -1.27
N THR A 182 -0.63 -1.93 -1.51
CA THR A 182 -0.18 -3.02 -0.66
C THR A 182 1.31 -2.83 -0.44
N VAL A 183 1.72 -2.85 0.83
CA VAL A 183 3.11 -2.71 1.24
C VAL A 183 3.56 -4.06 1.81
N ASP A 184 4.47 -4.69 1.09
CA ASP A 184 5.18 -5.91 1.48
C ASP A 184 6.53 -5.53 2.11
N TYR A 185 7.01 -6.35 3.04
CA TYR A 185 8.25 -6.09 3.80
C TYR A 185 9.22 -7.28 3.77
N VAL A 186 8.81 -8.43 3.25
CA VAL A 186 9.64 -9.65 3.26
C VAL A 186 9.46 -10.47 2.00
N ASN A 187 10.57 -10.86 1.39
CA ASN A 187 10.58 -11.80 0.27
C ASN A 187 11.01 -13.18 0.76
N TYR A 188 10.44 -14.23 0.18
CA TYR A 188 10.78 -15.61 0.51
C TYR A 188 11.48 -16.29 -0.66
N GLY A 189 12.79 -16.50 -0.54
CA GLY A 189 13.54 -17.42 -1.40
C GLY A 189 13.15 -18.86 -1.07
N LYS A 190 12.80 -19.64 -2.08
CA LYS A 190 12.36 -21.04 -1.91
C LYS A 190 13.18 -21.94 -2.81
N SER A 191 13.66 -23.06 -2.27
CA SER A 191 14.20 -24.16 -3.07
C SER A 191 13.60 -25.50 -2.65
N GLY A 192 13.44 -26.38 -3.63
CA GLY A 192 12.62 -27.59 -3.53
C GLY A 192 12.02 -27.93 -4.90
N GLY A 193 11.10 -28.90 -4.95
CA GLY A 193 10.48 -29.34 -6.20
C GLY A 193 10.17 -30.84 -6.21
N ALA A 194 9.46 -31.28 -7.26
CA ALA A 194 9.38 -32.70 -7.58
C ALA A 194 10.81 -33.21 -7.77
N PHE A 195 11.16 -34.32 -7.12
CA PHE A 195 12.53 -34.91 -7.11
C PHE A 195 13.59 -34.19 -6.25
N ALA A 196 13.26 -33.10 -5.56
CA ALA A 196 14.18 -32.52 -4.58
C ALA A 196 14.14 -33.30 -3.26
N ASN A 197 15.31 -33.59 -2.68
CA ASN A 197 15.42 -34.33 -1.41
C ASN A 197 15.25 -33.43 -0.16
N LYS A 198 15.21 -32.09 -0.35
CA LYS A 198 15.09 -31.11 0.74
C LYS A 198 14.24 -29.93 0.30
N ALA A 199 13.42 -29.43 1.21
CA ALA A 199 12.70 -28.17 1.09
C ALA A 199 13.46 -27.12 1.92
N LYS A 200 13.76 -25.97 1.33
CA LYS A 200 14.42 -24.86 2.01
C LYS A 200 13.64 -23.58 1.76
N ILE A 201 13.56 -22.76 2.81
CA ILE A 201 13.00 -21.42 2.73
C ILE A 201 13.95 -20.44 3.42
N GLU A 202 14.22 -19.33 2.75
CA GLU A 202 15.00 -18.20 3.24
C GLU A 202 14.15 -16.95 3.11
N ALA A 203 14.34 -16.00 4.02
CA ALA A 203 13.64 -14.73 3.99
C ALA A 203 14.67 -13.61 3.98
N GLU A 204 14.37 -12.58 3.22
CA GLU A 204 15.17 -11.36 3.13
C GLU A 204 14.23 -10.15 3.30
N PRO A 205 14.73 -9.04 3.87
CA PRO A 205 14.03 -7.78 3.80
C PRO A 205 13.65 -7.44 2.36
N ASN A 206 12.43 -6.97 2.17
CA ASN A 206 11.94 -6.54 0.86
C ASN A 206 10.79 -5.56 1.04
N LEU A 207 11.09 -4.26 1.02
CA LEU A 207 10.05 -3.26 0.98
C LEU A 207 9.56 -3.08 -0.45
N ALA A 208 8.37 -3.58 -0.75
CA ALA A 208 7.76 -3.47 -2.07
C ALA A 208 6.36 -2.87 -1.97
N ILE A 209 6.11 -1.83 -2.76
CA ILE A 209 4.79 -1.18 -2.85
C ILE A 209 4.16 -1.52 -4.18
N SER A 210 2.97 -2.11 -4.15
CA SER A 210 2.19 -2.47 -5.33
C SER A 210 0.74 -2.05 -5.15
N GLY A 211 0.06 -1.63 -6.21
CA GLY A 211 -1.35 -1.28 -6.10
C GLY A 211 -1.81 -0.27 -7.14
N MET A 212 -3.12 -0.08 -7.20
CA MET A 212 -3.80 0.56 -8.31
C MET A 212 -4.51 1.85 -7.91
N MET A 213 -4.62 2.76 -8.88
CA MET A 213 -5.52 3.89 -8.87
C MET A 213 -6.65 3.64 -9.87
N SER A 214 -7.86 3.38 -9.39
CA SER A 214 -9.04 3.35 -10.26
C SER A 214 -9.70 4.71 -10.32
N THR A 215 -10.22 5.08 -11.48
CA THR A 215 -11.11 6.23 -11.64
C THR A 215 -12.56 5.73 -11.75
N SER A 216 -13.53 6.63 -11.67
CA SER A 216 -14.93 6.35 -11.94
C SER A 216 -15.62 7.65 -12.36
N VAL A 217 -16.41 7.55 -13.41
CA VAL A 217 -17.39 8.55 -13.85
C VAL A 217 -18.74 7.85 -13.99
N SER A 218 -19.83 8.57 -14.31
CA SER A 218 -21.17 7.99 -14.30
C SER A 218 -21.33 6.75 -15.22
N LYS A 219 -20.42 6.59 -16.20
CA LYS A 219 -20.34 5.48 -17.16
C LYS A 219 -19.10 4.56 -17.04
N GLY A 220 -18.29 4.71 -15.99
CA GLY A 220 -17.20 3.78 -15.63
C GLY A 220 -15.87 3.94 -16.37
N GLY A 221 -14.79 3.45 -15.75
CA GLY A 221 -13.43 3.37 -16.30
C GLY A 221 -12.38 3.43 -15.19
N GLY A 222 -11.44 2.48 -15.09
CA GLY A 222 -10.41 2.46 -14.05
C GLY A 222 -9.01 2.25 -14.62
N VAL A 223 -7.98 2.75 -13.93
CA VAL A 223 -6.58 2.46 -14.27
C VAL A 223 -6.03 1.45 -13.25
N SER A 224 -5.07 0.64 -13.62
CA SER A 224 -4.38 -0.24 -12.68
C SER A 224 -2.89 -0.05 -12.86
N TYR A 225 -2.25 0.41 -11.79
CA TYR A 225 -0.81 0.46 -11.70
C TYR A 225 -0.39 -0.82 -10.99
N THR A 226 0.53 -1.56 -11.58
CA THR A 226 1.10 -2.73 -10.94
C THR A 226 2.53 -2.86 -11.41
N LYS A 227 3.43 -2.12 -10.76
CA LYS A 227 4.80 -2.57 -10.61
C LYS A 227 5.19 -2.42 -9.15
N PRO A 228 5.62 -3.51 -8.49
CA PRO A 228 6.21 -3.39 -7.17
C PRO A 228 7.43 -2.49 -7.29
N VAL A 229 7.41 -1.34 -6.62
CA VAL A 229 8.59 -0.49 -6.49
C VAL A 229 9.36 -1.04 -5.29
N LYS A 230 10.57 -1.59 -5.53
CA LYS A 230 11.39 -2.20 -4.48
C LYS A 230 12.32 -1.14 -3.91
N ALA A 231 12.20 -0.86 -2.61
CA ALA A 231 13.16 0.00 -1.94
C ALA A 231 14.44 -0.76 -1.63
N ASP A 232 15.53 0.00 -1.46
CA ASP A 232 16.73 -0.54 -0.82
C ASP A 232 16.43 -0.94 0.64
N ASP A 233 17.38 -1.60 1.29
CA ASP A 233 17.20 -2.10 2.66
C ASP A 233 17.51 -1.05 3.74
N SER A 234 17.58 0.25 3.38
CA SER A 234 17.94 1.32 4.35
C SER A 234 16.90 1.56 5.45
N TRP A 235 15.67 1.06 5.28
CA TRP A 235 14.59 1.10 6.26
C TRP A 235 14.71 0.04 7.35
N VAL A 236 15.57 -0.96 7.15
CA VAL A 236 15.76 -2.08 8.08
C VAL A 236 16.46 -1.57 9.34
N GLY A 237 15.93 -1.96 10.50
CA GLY A 237 16.49 -1.61 11.80
C GLY A 237 17.83 -2.33 12.06
N PRO A 238 18.58 -1.93 13.10
CA PRO A 238 19.89 -2.50 13.40
C PRO A 238 19.87 -4.01 13.66
N GLU A 239 18.76 -4.58 14.15
CA GLU A 239 18.66 -6.03 14.37
C GLU A 239 18.25 -6.81 13.11
N GLY A 240 17.81 -6.12 12.06
CA GLY A 240 17.32 -6.72 10.83
C GLY A 240 16.22 -7.75 11.07
N MET A 241 16.34 -8.92 10.44
CA MET A 241 15.43 -10.03 10.71
C MET A 241 16.02 -10.93 11.79
N TYR A 242 15.32 -11.04 12.92
CA TYR A 242 15.80 -11.78 14.09
C TYR A 242 14.78 -12.79 14.60
N GLN A 243 15.26 -13.83 15.29
CA GLN A 243 14.38 -14.82 15.88
C GLN A 243 13.72 -14.28 17.15
N THR A 244 12.39 -14.36 17.21
CA THR A 244 11.65 -14.01 18.42
C THR A 244 11.92 -15.05 19.51
N LYS A 245 12.57 -14.63 20.60
CA LYS A 245 12.58 -15.44 21.83
C LYS A 245 11.13 -15.49 22.35
N LYS A 246 10.64 -16.67 22.72
CA LYS A 246 9.31 -16.86 23.32
C LYS A 246 9.05 -15.76 24.37
N GLY A 247 8.09 -14.87 24.11
CA GLY A 247 7.58 -13.93 25.12
C GLY A 247 8.05 -12.47 25.05
N LYS A 248 8.74 -12.01 24.00
CA LYS A 248 8.99 -10.57 23.79
C LYS A 248 8.69 -10.16 22.36
N MET A 249 7.42 -9.91 22.06
CA MET A 249 7.05 -9.04 20.95
C MET A 249 6.67 -7.68 21.55
N SER A 250 7.18 -6.60 20.95
CA SER A 250 6.62 -5.27 21.18
C SER A 250 5.18 -5.28 20.64
N PRO A 251 4.18 -4.80 21.40
CA PRO A 251 2.78 -4.81 20.98
C PRO A 251 2.63 -3.87 19.79
N LEU A 252 2.47 -4.44 18.60
CA LEU A 252 2.46 -3.69 17.35
C LEU A 252 1.18 -3.95 16.58
N PHE A 253 0.54 -2.86 16.15
CA PHE A 253 -0.80 -2.87 15.52
C PHE A 253 -1.85 -3.69 16.30
N GLY A 254 -1.85 -3.60 17.64
CA GLY A 254 -2.84 -4.28 18.48
C GLY A 254 -2.72 -5.81 18.53
N MET A 255 -1.72 -6.40 17.86
CA MET A 255 -1.49 -7.84 17.96
C MET A 255 -0.88 -8.16 19.32
N GLY A 256 -1.73 -8.51 20.28
CA GLY A 256 -1.30 -9.14 21.53
C GLY A 256 -0.37 -10.31 21.21
N ALA A 257 0.65 -10.48 22.05
CA ALA A 257 1.74 -11.45 21.98
C ALA A 257 1.31 -12.94 21.99
N SER A 258 0.32 -13.33 21.19
CA SER A 258 -0.46 -14.55 21.35
C SER A 258 -0.37 -15.54 20.18
N SER A 259 0.32 -15.24 19.08
CA SER A 259 0.62 -16.30 18.12
C SER A 259 1.96 -16.93 18.46
N SER A 260 1.90 -18.00 19.24
CA SER A 260 2.97 -18.96 19.53
C SER A 260 3.64 -19.62 18.30
N SER A 261 3.42 -19.10 17.08
CA SER A 261 3.78 -19.72 15.80
C SER A 261 4.76 -18.93 14.92
N SER A 262 4.94 -17.62 15.10
CA SER A 262 5.98 -16.86 14.39
C SER A 262 7.31 -16.96 15.13
N LYS A 263 8.36 -17.38 14.42
CA LYS A 263 9.72 -17.52 14.98
C LYS A 263 10.63 -16.36 14.63
N TRP A 264 10.17 -15.43 13.79
CA TRP A 264 10.98 -14.35 13.23
C TRP A 264 10.20 -13.04 13.19
N THR A 265 10.89 -11.94 13.42
CA THR A 265 10.38 -10.57 13.31
C THR A 265 11.35 -9.72 12.51
N MET A 266 10.80 -8.76 11.76
CA MET A 266 11.57 -7.70 11.12
C MET A 266 11.68 -6.49 12.05
N ASP A 267 12.90 -6.12 12.42
CA ASP A 267 13.22 -4.83 13.02
C ASP A 267 13.25 -3.73 11.96
N ILE A 268 12.74 -2.56 12.30
CA ILE A 268 12.68 -1.42 11.38
C ILE A 268 13.17 -0.15 12.05
N ASP A 269 13.76 0.73 11.25
CA ASP A 269 13.91 2.13 11.59
C ASP A 269 12.62 2.84 11.18
N GLU A 270 11.71 3.12 12.12
CA GLU A 270 10.38 3.68 11.83
C GLU A 270 10.45 4.95 10.98
N THR A 271 11.39 5.86 11.29
CA THR A 271 11.50 7.14 10.58
C THR A 271 11.91 6.92 9.13
N LYS A 272 12.93 6.09 8.89
CA LYS A 272 13.34 5.74 7.53
C LYS A 272 12.27 4.95 6.80
N TYR A 273 11.62 4.01 7.49
CA TYR A 273 10.55 3.21 6.93
C TYR A 273 9.39 4.09 6.45
N LEU A 274 8.85 4.96 7.31
CA LEU A 274 7.75 5.86 6.94
C LEU A 274 8.14 6.83 5.81
N ALA A 275 9.37 7.36 5.84
CA ALA A 275 9.88 8.23 4.77
C ALA A 275 9.97 7.50 3.42
N THR A 276 10.50 6.28 3.41
CA THR A 276 10.62 5.45 2.22
C THR A 276 9.23 5.06 1.70
N VAL A 277 8.32 4.61 2.58
CA VAL A 277 6.95 4.29 2.19
C VAL A 277 6.23 5.50 1.61
N LYS A 278 6.29 6.67 2.26
CA LYS A 278 5.70 7.91 1.75
C LYS A 278 6.19 8.23 0.34
N SER A 279 7.50 8.18 0.15
CA SER A 279 8.11 8.52 -1.13
C SER A 279 7.66 7.58 -2.25
N TYR A 280 7.63 6.28 -1.98
CA TYR A 280 7.24 5.27 -2.97
C TYR A 280 5.74 5.31 -3.26
N LEU A 281 4.89 5.59 -2.27
CA LEU A 281 3.46 5.84 -2.46
C LEU A 281 3.23 7.08 -3.33
N LEU A 282 3.92 8.20 -3.05
CA LEU A 282 3.83 9.40 -3.87
C LEU A 282 4.30 9.16 -5.29
N ALA A 283 5.43 8.48 -5.48
CA ALA A 283 5.93 8.13 -6.82
C ALA A 283 4.90 7.30 -7.60
N ALA A 284 4.35 6.25 -6.97
CA ALA A 284 3.34 5.40 -7.59
C ALA A 284 2.06 6.17 -7.93
N ALA A 285 1.52 6.95 -6.98
CA ALA A 285 0.30 7.73 -7.18
C ALA A 285 0.49 8.88 -8.18
N ASN A 286 1.65 9.53 -8.19
CA ASN A 286 1.97 10.60 -9.13
C ASN A 286 2.09 10.07 -10.55
N ALA A 287 2.84 8.98 -10.75
CA ALA A 287 2.86 8.28 -12.04
C ALA A 287 1.44 7.87 -12.45
N SER A 288 0.61 7.53 -11.45
CA SER A 288 -0.77 7.14 -11.68
C SER A 288 -1.65 8.25 -12.25
N ILE A 289 -1.52 9.43 -11.67
CA ILE A 289 -2.26 10.60 -12.13
C ILE A 289 -1.69 11.09 -13.47
N ASP A 290 -0.37 11.09 -13.65
CA ASP A 290 0.27 11.61 -14.86
C ASP A 290 -0.09 10.80 -16.10
N ALA A 291 -0.02 9.47 -16.03
CA ALA A 291 -0.42 8.62 -17.15
C ALA A 291 -1.91 8.73 -17.44
N TRP A 292 -2.76 8.86 -16.41
CA TRP A 292 -4.19 9.14 -16.60
C TRP A 292 -4.41 10.49 -17.32
N GLN A 293 -3.73 11.56 -16.90
CA GLN A 293 -3.83 12.88 -17.55
C GLN A 293 -3.30 12.88 -18.99
N ALA A 294 -2.21 12.15 -19.25
CA ALA A 294 -1.64 12.03 -20.59
C ALA A 294 -2.65 11.41 -21.57
N ASP A 295 -3.40 10.39 -21.15
CA ASP A 295 -4.40 9.76 -22.01
C ASP A 295 -5.65 10.64 -22.22
N LEU A 296 -5.96 11.55 -21.28
CA LEU A 296 -7.05 12.52 -21.43
C LEU A 296 -6.75 13.65 -22.42
N LYS A 297 -5.49 13.85 -22.84
CA LYS A 297 -5.16 14.78 -23.93
C LYS A 297 -5.62 14.19 -25.27
#